data_AF-I4BQA5-F1
#
_entry.id   AF-I4BQA5-F1
#
_cell.length_a   1.000
_cell.length_b   1.000
_cell.length_c   1.000
_cell.angle_alpha   90.00
_cell.angle_beta   90.00
_cell.angle_gamma   90.00
#
_symmetry.space_group_name_H-M   'P 1'
#
loop_
_entity.id
_entity.type
_entity.pdbx_description
1 polymer ?
#
loop_
_entity_poly.entity_id
_entity_poly.type
_entity_poly.pdbx_seq_one_letter_code
_entity_poly.pdbx_strand_id
1 'polypeptide(L)'
;MDARQFDGFALVDWARSACLCDVGAPGHSLAVAVTDDGRDVLWLIDDAELHAEHPRHGDSRQPHEQVGPLPERWRERVAWSAAFRCGRPTKSGRPCKLPVDQAGGSCSFHRAANPDAERQAAS
;
A
#
# COMPACT_ATOMS: atom_id res chain seq x y z
N MET A 1 -26.03 9.91 14.69
CA MET A 1 -25.28 11.03 14.10
C MET A 1 -23.91 10.49 13.73
N ASP A 2 -23.54 10.61 12.46
CA ASP A 2 -22.45 9.87 11.80
C ASP A 2 -21.13 10.63 11.95
N ALA A 3 -20.24 10.12 12.81
CA ALA A 3 -19.01 10.78 13.21
C ALA A 3 -17.84 10.55 12.23
N ARG A 4 -18.04 10.50 10.91
CA ARG A 4 -16.95 10.13 9.97
C ARG A 4 -16.88 10.94 8.70
N GLN A 5 -17.59 12.07 8.65
CA GLN A 5 -17.46 13.02 7.56
C GLN A 5 -16.28 13.94 7.85
N PHE A 6 -15.37 14.12 6.89
CA PHE A 6 -14.48 15.27 6.90
C PHE A 6 -15.37 16.51 6.89
N ASP A 7 -15.38 17.22 8.01
CA ASP A 7 -16.24 18.38 8.28
C ASP A 7 -15.85 19.61 7.43
N GLY A 8 -14.71 19.56 6.74
CA GLY A 8 -14.14 20.70 6.01
C GLY A 8 -13.35 21.66 6.91
N PHE A 9 -13.20 21.34 8.20
CA PHE A 9 -12.57 22.16 9.23
C PHE A 9 -11.39 21.46 9.92
N ALA A 10 -11.09 20.21 9.57
CA ALA A 10 -9.97 19.49 10.17
C ALA A 10 -8.64 20.23 9.99
N LEU A 11 -7.91 20.41 11.09
CA LEU A 11 -6.65 21.13 11.13
C LEU A 11 -5.48 20.16 11.05
N VAL A 12 -4.51 20.43 10.18
CA VAL A 12 -3.32 19.59 10.04
C VAL A 12 -2.34 19.87 11.19
N ASP A 13 -1.97 18.81 11.91
CA ASP A 13 -0.88 18.79 12.87
C ASP A 13 0.43 18.40 12.17
N TRP A 14 1.10 19.42 11.63
CA TRP A 14 2.36 19.24 10.91
C TRP A 14 3.48 18.64 11.78
N ALA A 15 3.44 18.80 13.10
CA ALA A 15 4.48 18.28 14.00
C ALA A 15 4.40 16.75 14.15
N ARG A 16 3.20 16.16 13.96
CA ARG A 16 2.98 14.71 13.96
C ARG A 16 2.89 14.11 12.55
N SER A 17 3.06 14.93 11.52
CA SER A 17 2.99 14.54 10.11
C SER A 17 4.37 14.22 9.54
N ALA A 18 4.43 13.51 8.40
CA ALA A 18 5.68 13.13 7.75
C ALA A 18 5.63 13.37 6.23
N CYS A 19 6.69 13.94 5.64
CA CYS A 19 6.85 13.93 4.18
C CYS A 19 7.08 12.50 3.70
N LEU A 20 6.56 12.17 2.52
CA LEU A 20 6.80 10.90 1.80
C LEU A 20 7.94 11.01 0.77
N CYS A 21 8.79 12.01 0.96
CA CYS A 21 9.93 12.35 0.12
C CYS A 21 10.91 11.15 -0.06
N ASP A 22 11.11 10.37 0.99
CA ASP A 22 12.08 9.26 1.08
C ASP A 22 11.51 7.91 0.60
N VAL A 23 10.19 7.78 0.50
CA VAL A 23 9.48 6.59 0.00
C VAL A 23 9.03 6.71 -1.46
N GLY A 24 9.60 7.68 -2.19
CA GLY A 24 9.38 7.85 -3.64
C GLY A 24 8.12 8.61 -4.01
N ALA A 25 7.50 9.34 -3.08
CA ALA A 25 6.34 10.20 -3.33
C ALA A 25 6.65 11.67 -2.94
N PRO A 26 7.60 12.34 -3.62
CA PRO A 26 7.88 13.75 -3.35
C PRO A 26 6.65 14.65 -3.58
N GLY A 27 6.53 15.70 -2.78
CA GLY A 27 5.37 16.62 -2.80
C GLY A 27 4.11 16.05 -2.14
N HIS A 28 4.22 14.88 -1.50
CA HIS A 28 3.16 14.29 -0.72
C HIS A 28 3.56 14.15 0.75
N SER A 29 2.57 14.29 1.62
CA SER A 29 2.72 14.16 3.06
C SER A 29 1.67 13.19 3.62
N LEU A 30 2.08 12.35 4.59
CA LEU A 30 1.15 11.67 5.47
C LEU A 30 0.84 12.61 6.63
N ALA A 31 -0.36 13.16 6.64
CA ALA A 31 -0.79 14.17 7.59
C ALA A 31 -1.65 13.58 8.69
N VAL A 32 -1.35 13.97 9.93
CA VAL A 32 -2.28 13.83 11.05
C VAL A 32 -3.14 15.09 11.06
N ALA A 33 -4.45 14.96 10.90
CA ALA A 33 -5.38 16.06 11.03
C ALA A 33 -6.34 15.82 12.21
N VAL A 34 -6.75 16.90 12.87
CA VAL A 34 -7.67 16.87 14.00
C VAL A 34 -9.02 17.42 13.55
N THR A 35 -10.08 16.62 13.66
CA THR A 35 -11.46 17.01 13.33
C THR A 35 -12.04 17.98 14.35
N ASP A 36 -13.18 18.62 14.04
CA ASP A 36 -13.89 19.53 14.94
C ASP A 36 -14.24 18.93 16.32
N ASP A 37 -14.46 17.61 16.37
CA ASP A 37 -14.74 16.86 17.60
C ASP A 37 -13.48 16.31 18.29
N GLY A 38 -12.29 16.74 17.85
CA GLY A 38 -11.02 16.48 18.51
C GLY A 38 -10.44 15.10 18.25
N ARG A 39 -10.89 14.39 17.20
CA ARG A 39 -10.33 13.09 16.81
C ARG A 39 -9.23 13.23 15.77
N ASP A 40 -8.22 12.39 15.90
CA ASP A 40 -7.17 12.26 14.89
C ASP A 40 -7.70 11.47 13.68
N VAL A 41 -7.45 11.99 12.49
CA VAL A 41 -7.63 11.32 11.20
C VAL A 41 -6.35 11.42 10.38
N LEU A 42 -6.03 10.37 9.63
CA LEU A 42 -4.83 10.33 8.79
C LEU A 42 -5.23 10.62 7.34
N TRP A 43 -4.50 11.53 6.70
CA TRP A 43 -4.70 11.91 5.30
C TRP A 43 -3.41 11.76 4.50
N LEU A 44 -3.55 11.30 3.26
CA LEU A 44 -2.53 11.51 2.24
C LEU A 44 -2.81 12.87 1.60
N ILE A 45 -1.86 13.79 1.71
CA ILE A 45 -1.95 15.15 1.17
C ILE A 45 -1.01 15.28 -0.02
N ASP A 46 -1.50 15.88 -1.11
CA ASP A 46 -0.68 16.51 -2.13
C ASP A 46 -0.48 17.97 -1.73
N ASP A 47 0.76 18.36 -1.43
CA ASP A 47 1.09 19.67 -0.87
C ASP A 47 0.74 20.81 -1.84
N ALA A 48 0.80 20.57 -3.16
CA ALA A 48 0.45 21.57 -4.15
C ALA A 48 -1.07 21.76 -4.25
N GLU A 49 -1.82 20.65 -4.19
CA GLU A 49 -3.28 20.69 -4.23
C GLU A 49 -3.87 21.33 -2.96
N LEU A 50 -3.26 21.10 -1.79
CA LEU A 50 -3.71 21.66 -0.51
C LEU A 50 -3.81 23.19 -0.54
N HIS A 51 -2.93 23.84 -1.30
CA HIS A 51 -2.84 25.30 -1.41
C HIS A 51 -3.51 25.86 -2.68
N ALA A 52 -4.23 25.04 -3.44
CA ALA A 52 -4.98 25.49 -4.60
C ALA A 52 -6.16 26.39 -4.20
N GLU A 53 -6.65 27.21 -5.13
CA GLU A 53 -7.84 28.05 -4.93
C GLU A 53 -9.10 27.20 -4.61
N HIS A 54 -9.15 25.99 -5.17
CA HIS A 54 -10.24 25.02 -5.00
C HIS A 54 -9.65 23.62 -4.75
N PRO A 55 -9.16 23.34 -3.53
CA PRO A 55 -8.53 22.07 -3.23
C PRO A 55 -9.53 20.92 -3.36
N ARG A 56 -9.13 19.85 -4.04
CA ARG A 56 -9.91 18.61 -4.06
C ARG A 56 -9.76 17.88 -2.72
N HIS A 57 -10.88 17.42 -2.19
CA HIS A 57 -10.92 16.65 -0.96
C HIS A 57 -11.18 15.18 -1.27
N GLY A 58 -10.44 14.29 -0.61
CA GLY A 58 -10.71 12.86 -0.63
C GLY A 58 -11.91 12.48 0.23
N ASP A 59 -12.21 11.19 0.29
CA ASP A 59 -13.26 10.63 1.15
C ASP A 59 -12.62 9.67 2.15
N SER A 60 -12.56 10.06 3.43
CA SER A 60 -11.98 9.27 4.53
C SER A 60 -12.70 7.95 4.81
N ARG A 61 -13.78 7.66 4.07
CA ARG A 61 -14.53 6.41 4.14
C ARG A 61 -14.12 5.42 3.06
N GLN A 62 -12.95 5.62 2.43
CA GLN A 62 -12.41 4.61 1.52
C GLN A 62 -12.27 3.27 2.26
N PRO A 63 -12.82 2.16 1.72
CA PRO A 63 -12.79 0.86 2.40
C PRO A 63 -11.38 0.33 2.70
N HIS A 64 -10.34 0.82 2.00
CA HIS A 64 -8.96 0.41 2.19
C HIS A 64 -8.22 1.23 3.26
N GLU A 65 -8.82 2.32 3.75
CA GLU A 65 -8.27 3.19 4.81
C GLU A 65 -8.89 2.90 6.19
N GLN A 66 -9.93 2.05 6.24
CA GLN A 66 -10.60 1.70 7.50
C GLN A 66 -9.73 0.78 8.36
N VAL A 67 -9.57 1.12 9.64
CA VAL A 67 -8.90 0.26 10.62
C VAL A 67 -9.81 -0.93 10.96
N GLY A 68 -9.26 -2.14 10.87
CA GLY A 68 -9.97 -3.39 11.15
C GLY A 68 -9.67 -4.48 10.11
N PRO A 69 -10.35 -5.63 10.21
CA PRO A 69 -10.19 -6.69 9.22
C PRO A 69 -10.55 -6.18 7.82
N LEU A 70 -9.72 -6.50 6.83
CA LEU A 70 -10.04 -6.21 5.43
C LEU A 70 -11.44 -6.75 5.09
N PRO A 71 -12.25 -6.02 4.30
CA PRO A 71 -13.50 -6.54 3.75
C PRO A 71 -13.26 -7.85 2.99
N GLU A 72 -14.24 -8.76 3.02
CA GLU A 72 -14.14 -10.13 2.48
C GLU A 72 -13.60 -10.17 1.04
N ARG A 73 -14.15 -9.33 0.15
CA ARG A 73 -13.70 -9.18 -1.24
C ARG A 73 -12.20 -8.89 -1.39
N TRP A 74 -11.63 -8.17 -0.43
CA TRP A 74 -10.20 -7.83 -0.41
C TRP A 74 -9.38 -8.93 0.25
N ARG A 75 -9.89 -9.55 1.32
CA ARG A 75 -9.26 -10.74 1.92
C ARG A 75 -9.10 -11.86 0.91
N GLU A 76 -10.12 -12.13 0.10
CA GLU A 76 -10.06 -13.14 -0.95
C GLU A 76 -8.96 -12.80 -1.96
N ARG A 77 -8.94 -11.56 -2.47
CA ARG A 77 -7.90 -11.12 -3.42
C ARG A 77 -6.49 -11.23 -2.84
N VAL A 78 -6.32 -10.88 -1.57
CA VAL A 78 -5.03 -11.01 -0.87
C VAL A 78 -4.69 -12.49 -0.63
N ALA A 79 -5.63 -13.33 -0.21
CA ALA A 79 -5.42 -14.77 -0.01
C ALA A 79 -5.04 -15.47 -1.32
N TRP A 80 -5.65 -15.11 -2.44
CA TRP A 80 -5.25 -15.56 -3.78
C TRP A 80 -3.82 -15.14 -4.16
N SER A 81 -3.32 -14.03 -3.59
CA SER A 81 -1.92 -13.60 -3.71
C SER A 81 -0.98 -14.13 -2.62
N ALA A 82 -1.52 -14.70 -1.54
CA ALA A 82 -0.74 -15.16 -0.38
C ALA A 82 0.05 -16.44 -0.65
N ALA A 83 -0.35 -17.22 -1.66
CA ALA A 83 0.49 -18.29 -2.15
C ALA A 83 1.71 -17.69 -2.85
N PHE A 84 2.90 -17.96 -2.32
CA PHE A 84 4.15 -17.48 -2.89
C PHE A 84 4.22 -17.79 -4.40
N ARG A 85 4.84 -16.89 -5.16
CA ARG A 85 4.96 -16.99 -6.62
C ARG A 85 6.44 -16.99 -7.00
N CYS A 86 6.78 -17.77 -8.02
CA CYS A 86 8.16 -17.94 -8.48
C CYS A 86 8.88 -16.61 -8.77
N GLY A 87 8.21 -15.64 -9.40
CA GLY A 87 8.76 -14.31 -9.67
C GLY A 87 9.89 -14.25 -10.70
N ARG A 88 10.56 -15.38 -11.01
CA ARG A 88 11.64 -15.47 -12.01
C ARG A 88 11.15 -15.02 -13.39
N PRO A 89 11.99 -14.34 -14.19
CA PRO A 89 11.60 -13.87 -15.51
C PRO A 89 11.26 -15.07 -16.43
N THR A 90 10.16 -14.95 -17.17
CA THR A 90 9.84 -15.87 -18.27
C THR A 90 10.65 -15.49 -19.52
N LYS A 91 10.55 -16.29 -20.59
CA LYS A 91 11.15 -15.96 -21.90
C LYS A 91 10.69 -14.61 -22.47
N SER A 92 9.53 -14.10 -22.05
CA SER A 92 9.01 -12.78 -22.44
C SER A 92 9.35 -11.66 -21.44
N GLY A 93 10.20 -11.93 -20.43
CA GLY A 93 10.61 -10.96 -19.42
C GLY A 93 9.57 -10.68 -18.32
N ARG A 94 8.34 -11.21 -18.44
CA ARG A 94 7.32 -11.07 -17.39
C ARG A 94 7.64 -11.98 -16.18
N PRO A 95 7.28 -11.59 -14.96
CA PRO A 95 7.50 -12.43 -13.78
C PRO A 95 6.64 -13.70 -13.84
N CYS A 96 7.24 -14.84 -13.52
CA CYS A 96 6.56 -16.13 -13.43
C CYS A 96 5.55 -16.12 -12.27
N LYS A 97 4.29 -16.46 -12.57
CA LYS A 97 3.18 -16.51 -11.60
C LYS A 97 2.85 -17.92 -11.11
N LEU A 98 3.71 -18.90 -11.37
CA LEU A 98 3.48 -20.26 -10.85
C LEU A 98 3.64 -20.26 -9.32
N PRO A 99 2.76 -21.00 -8.59
CA PRO A 99 2.85 -21.12 -7.14
C PRO A 99 4.16 -21.79 -6.72
N VAL A 100 4.67 -21.39 -5.56
CA VAL A 100 5.79 -22.03 -4.85
C VAL A 100 5.48 -22.12 -3.37
N ASP A 101 6.15 -23.04 -2.67
CA ASP A 101 5.84 -23.33 -1.25
C ASP A 101 6.51 -22.36 -0.27
N GLN A 102 7.53 -21.62 -0.74
CA GLN A 102 8.30 -20.67 0.09
C GLN A 102 8.56 -19.36 -0.66
N ALA A 103 8.58 -18.25 0.08
CA ALA A 103 8.96 -16.94 -0.44
C ALA A 103 10.35 -17.00 -1.10
N GLY A 104 10.47 -16.44 -2.30
CA GLY A 104 11.74 -16.46 -3.07
C GLY A 104 12.07 -17.79 -3.76
N GLY A 105 11.28 -18.84 -3.55
CA GLY A 105 11.46 -20.13 -4.20
C GLY A 105 11.25 -20.09 -5.71
N SER A 106 11.89 -21.03 -6.43
CA SER A 106 11.69 -21.23 -7.86
C SER A 106 10.66 -22.33 -8.12
N CYS A 107 9.78 -22.15 -9.11
CA CYS A 107 8.87 -23.21 -9.55
C CYS A 107 9.63 -24.36 -10.23
N SER A 108 8.99 -25.52 -10.39
CA SER A 108 9.60 -26.71 -11.00
C SER A 108 10.24 -26.45 -12.36
N PHE A 109 9.61 -25.63 -13.21
CA PHE A 109 10.14 -25.27 -14.52
C PHE A 109 11.41 -24.42 -14.45
N HIS A 110 11.46 -23.43 -13.55
CA HIS A 110 12.63 -22.57 -13.39
C HIS A 110 13.76 -23.25 -12.62
N ARG A 111 13.42 -24.21 -11.74
CA ARG A 111 14.38 -25.05 -11.03
C ARG A 111 15.10 -26.01 -11.97
N ALA A 112 14.36 -26.63 -12.89
CA ALA A 112 14.93 -27.49 -13.94
C ALA A 112 15.77 -26.70 -14.95
N ALA A 113 15.44 -25.43 -15.20
CA ALA A 113 16.17 -24.58 -16.14
C ALA A 113 17.46 -23.96 -15.56
N ASN A 114 17.63 -23.94 -14.24
CA ASN A 114 18.80 -23.33 -13.60
C ASN A 114 19.19 -24.04 -12.28
N PRO A 115 19.79 -25.25 -12.37
CA PRO A 115 20.07 -26.09 -11.20
C PRO A 115 21.10 -25.50 -10.22
N ASP A 116 21.92 -24.53 -10.65
CA ASP A 116 22.98 -23.94 -9.85
C ASP A 116 22.52 -22.76 -8.96
N ALA A 117 21.36 -22.16 -9.26
CA ALA A 117 20.84 -21.00 -8.53
C ALA A 117 20.30 -21.32 -7.12
N GLU A 118 19.93 -22.58 -6.84
CA GLU A 118 19.44 -22.99 -5.50
C GLU A 118 20.58 -23.23 -4.50
N ARG A 119 21.80 -23.54 -4.93
CA ARG A 119 22.94 -23.74 -4.02
C ARG A 119 23.49 -22.44 -3.44
N GLN A 120 23.33 -21.31 -4.14
CA GLN A 120 23.84 -20.01 -3.71
C GLN A 120 22.87 -19.23 -2.80
N ALA A 121 21.60 -19.63 -2.70
CA ALA A 121 20.61 -18.97 -1.84
C ALA A 121 20.53 -19.57 -0.41
N ALA A 122 21.25 -20.67 -0.16
CA ALA A 122 21.26 -21.39 1.12
C ALA A 122 22.60 -21.29 1.88
N SER A 123 23.45 -20.33 1.49
CA SER A 123 24.73 -20.00 2.16
C SER A 123 24.68 -18.62 2.77
#